data_AF-A0A9E1V7A3-F1
#
_entry.id   AF-A0A9E1V7A3-F1
#
_cell.length_a   1.000
_cell.length_b   1.000
_cell.length_c   1.000
_cell.angle_alpha   90.00
_cell.angle_beta   90.00
_cell.angle_gamma   90.00
#
_symmetry.space_group_name_H-M   'P 1'
#
loop_
_entity.id
_entity.type
_entity.pdbx_description
1 polymer ?
#
loop_
_entity_poly.entity_id
_entity_poly.type
_entity_poly.pdbx_seq_one_letter_code
_entity_poly.pdbx_strand_id
1 'polypeptide(L)'
;MSHTLKPPNSAKVWWFDLGVVVLITVLGTVGLVLLDAFERLQVIFEVHENSELDDLFLGAGLLALSLIWFLWRRWRNSASQSTANLLSEIKLREQAESTAKKSEARLRDAIENIPGGFVLRDADDRVVLFNERYREWNADVAHLLKPGV
;
A
#
# COMPACT_ATOMS: atom_id res chain seq x y z
N MET A 1 27.96 -2.88 -39.13
CA MET A 1 26.67 -2.76 -38.41
C MET A 1 25.98 -4.12 -38.47
N SER A 2 26.19 -4.96 -37.47
CA SER A 2 25.59 -6.30 -37.40
C SER A 2 25.33 -6.64 -35.94
N HIS A 3 24.10 -6.37 -35.49
CA HIS A 3 23.59 -6.81 -34.20
C HIS A 3 23.45 -8.34 -34.22
N THR A 4 24.30 -9.04 -33.47
CA THR A 4 24.15 -10.47 -33.20
C THR A 4 23.19 -10.65 -32.02
N LEU A 5 21.96 -11.07 -32.31
CA LEU A 5 21.00 -11.53 -31.32
C LEU A 5 21.55 -12.80 -30.65
N LYS A 6 21.84 -12.70 -29.35
CA LYS A 6 22.19 -13.83 -28.48
C LYS A 6 21.02 -14.82 -28.44
N PRO A 7 21.22 -16.13 -28.69
CA PRO A 7 20.12 -17.09 -28.68
C PRO A 7 19.50 -17.18 -27.27
N PRO A 8 18.17 -17.36 -27.16
CA PRO A 8 17.52 -17.52 -25.87
C PRO A 8 18.04 -18.80 -25.20
N ASN A 9 18.26 -18.71 -23.89
CA ASN A 9 18.87 -19.75 -23.08
C ASN A 9 17.92 -20.95 -22.97
N SER A 10 17.97 -21.85 -23.96
CA SER A 10 17.06 -22.98 -24.16
C SER A 10 16.96 -23.89 -22.93
N ALA A 11 18.04 -24.03 -22.16
CA ALA A 11 18.08 -24.80 -20.93
C ALA A 11 17.05 -24.34 -19.88
N LYS A 12 16.70 -23.04 -19.81
CA LYS A 12 15.71 -22.54 -18.83
C LYS A 12 14.27 -22.92 -19.15
N VAL A 13 13.96 -23.15 -20.43
CA VAL A 13 12.60 -23.49 -20.89
C VAL A 13 12.26 -24.93 -20.53
N TRP A 14 13.19 -25.87 -20.73
CA TRP A 14 12.99 -27.30 -20.42
C TRP A 14 12.72 -27.56 -18.92
N TRP A 15 13.38 -26.86 -18.00
CA TRP A 15 13.12 -27.01 -16.56
C TRP A 15 11.75 -26.49 -16.15
N PHE A 16 11.21 -25.48 -16.85
CA PHE A 16 9.87 -24.95 -16.59
C PHE A 16 8.79 -25.95 -17.05
N ASP A 17 8.92 -26.48 -18.26
CA ASP A 17 7.98 -27.47 -18.82
C ASP A 17 7.97 -28.77 -17.99
N LEU A 18 9.14 -29.22 -17.52
CA LEU A 18 9.25 -30.37 -16.63
C LEU A 18 8.57 -30.12 -15.28
N GLY A 19 8.66 -28.90 -14.75
CA GLY A 19 7.94 -28.48 -13.54
C GLY A 19 6.42 -28.50 -13.71
N VAL A 20 5.91 -28.08 -14.87
CA VAL A 20 4.47 -28.11 -15.19
C VAL A 20 3.96 -29.55 -15.29
N VAL A 21 4.70 -30.44 -15.96
CA VAL A 21 4.33 -31.86 -16.07
C VAL A 21 4.29 -32.55 -14.71
N VAL A 22 5.29 -32.29 -13.86
CA VAL A 22 5.31 -32.82 -12.49
C VAL A 22 4.13 -32.28 -11.68
N LEU A 23 3.81 -30.98 -11.80
CA LEU A 23 2.68 -30.39 -11.10
C LEU A 23 1.35 -31.01 -11.52
N ILE A 24 1.12 -31.19 -12.83
CA ILE A 24 -0.10 -31.83 -13.35
C ILE A 24 -0.20 -33.28 -12.87
N THR A 25 0.93 -34.00 -12.87
CA THR A 25 0.98 -35.40 -12.44
C THR A 25 0.70 -35.52 -10.93
N VAL A 26 1.27 -34.63 -10.12
CA VAL A 26 1.01 -34.59 -8.67
C VAL A 26 -0.45 -34.24 -8.41
N LEU A 27 -0.99 -33.22 -9.09
CA LEU A 27 -2.40 -32.83 -8.94
C LEU A 27 -3.36 -33.95 -9.37
N GLY A 28 -3.06 -34.63 -10.47
CA GLY A 28 -3.84 -35.78 -10.93
C GLY A 28 -3.78 -36.94 -9.94
N THR A 29 -2.60 -37.25 -9.41
CA THR A 29 -2.41 -38.32 -8.42
C THR A 29 -3.15 -38.01 -7.12
N VAL A 30 -3.03 -36.78 -6.62
CA VAL A 30 -3.76 -36.31 -5.43
C VAL A 30 -5.27 -36.36 -5.68
N GLY A 31 -5.74 -35.94 -6.85
CA GLY A 31 -7.15 -36.04 -7.23
C GLY A 31 -7.67 -37.47 -7.22
N LEU A 32 -6.91 -38.43 -7.78
CA LEU A 32 -7.28 -39.85 -7.78
C LEU A 32 -7.30 -40.44 -6.36
N VAL A 33 -6.32 -40.12 -5.52
CA VAL A 33 -6.29 -40.55 -4.12
C VAL A 33 -7.46 -39.96 -3.34
N LEU A 34 -7.83 -38.71 -3.61
CA LEU A 34 -8.98 -38.09 -2.99
C LEU A 34 -10.31 -38.71 -3.44
N LEU A 35 -10.43 -39.08 -4.72
CA LEU A 35 -11.61 -39.79 -5.22
C LEU A 35 -11.74 -41.18 -4.60
N ASP A 36 -10.65 -41.96 -4.53
CA ASP A 36 -10.65 -43.29 -3.87
C ASP A 36 -10.93 -43.15 -2.36
N ALA A 37 -10.37 -42.14 -1.70
CA ALA A 37 -10.65 -41.86 -0.30
C ALA A 37 -12.11 -41.45 -0.07
N PHE A 38 -12.71 -40.71 -1.00
CA PHE A 38 -14.11 -40.30 -0.96
C PHE A 38 -15.05 -41.49 -1.15
N GLU A 39 -14.78 -42.38 -2.11
CA GLU A 39 -15.55 -43.62 -2.31
C GLU A 39 -15.46 -44.52 -1.07
N ARG A 40 -14.26 -44.70 -0.49
CA ARG A 40 -14.10 -45.45 0.77
C ARG A 40 -14.85 -44.81 1.93
N LEU A 41 -14.88 -43.47 1.98
CA LEU A 41 -15.67 -42.74 2.96
C LEU A 41 -17.14 -43.09 2.79
N GLN A 42 -17.68 -42.99 1.57
CA GLN A 42 -19.08 -43.28 1.26
C GLN A 42 -19.47 -44.71 1.60
N VAL A 43 -18.63 -45.71 1.31
CA VAL A 43 -18.90 -47.11 1.67
C VAL A 43 -18.92 -47.34 3.19
N ILE A 44 -18.06 -46.65 3.95
CA ILE A 44 -18.10 -46.68 5.42
C ILE A 44 -19.38 -46.01 5.95
N PHE A 45 -19.85 -44.97 5.27
CA PHE A 45 -21.10 -44.28 5.61
C PHE A 45 -22.36 -45.11 5.25
N GLU A 46 -22.32 -45.89 4.17
CA GLU A 46 -23.41 -46.81 3.75
C GLU A 46 -23.61 -47.97 4.75
N VAL A 47 -22.56 -48.40 5.45
CA VAL A 47 -22.70 -49.35 6.59
C VAL A 47 -23.44 -48.75 7.79
N HIS A 48 -23.65 -47.42 7.81
CA HIS A 48 -24.42 -46.70 8.85
C HIS A 48 -25.84 -46.30 8.39
N GLU A 49 -26.32 -46.83 7.27
CA GLU A 49 -27.65 -46.61 6.65
C GLU A 49 -28.81 -47.23 7.49
N ASN A 50 -28.85 -46.94 8.79
CA ASN A 50 -29.96 -47.30 9.67
C ASN A 50 -30.26 -46.24 10.74
N SER A 51 -29.79 -45.00 10.58
CA SER A 51 -30.06 -43.91 11.53
C SER A 51 -30.42 -42.63 10.77
N GLU A 52 -31.40 -41.86 11.30
CA GLU A 52 -31.92 -40.54 10.84
C GLU A 52 -30.85 -39.41 10.75
N LEU A 53 -29.57 -39.75 10.69
CA LEU A 53 -28.43 -38.84 10.82
C LEU A 53 -28.08 -38.08 9.52
N ASP A 54 -28.52 -38.56 8.35
CA ASP A 54 -28.20 -37.94 7.04
C ASP A 54 -28.66 -36.48 6.91
N ASP A 55 -29.86 -36.17 7.40
CA ASP A 55 -30.42 -34.81 7.33
C ASP A 55 -29.67 -33.82 8.24
N LEU A 56 -29.15 -34.31 9.38
CA LEU A 56 -28.40 -33.49 10.34
C LEU A 56 -27.03 -33.09 9.80
N PHE A 57 -26.34 -34.00 9.11
CA PHE A 57 -25.01 -33.72 8.53
C PHE A 57 -25.10 -32.81 7.31
N LEU A 58 -26.11 -32.96 6.45
CA LEU A 58 -26.37 -32.04 5.34
C LEU A 58 -26.67 -30.62 5.84
N GLY A 59 -27.51 -30.50 6.88
CA GLY A 59 -27.78 -29.23 7.54
C GLY A 59 -26.51 -28.60 8.15
N ALA A 60 -25.71 -29.39 8.87
CA ALA A 60 -24.46 -28.93 9.45
C ALA A 60 -23.45 -28.45 8.39
N GLY A 61 -23.37 -29.15 7.26
CA GLY A 61 -22.51 -28.77 6.13
C GLY A 61 -22.93 -27.43 5.50
N LEU A 62 -24.22 -27.23 5.27
CA LEU A 62 -24.74 -25.96 4.74
C LEU A 62 -24.50 -24.79 5.71
N LEU A 63 -24.66 -25.02 7.02
CA LEU A 63 -24.35 -24.03 8.05
C LEU A 63 -22.87 -23.70 8.09
N ALA A 64 -21.99 -24.71 7.97
CA ALA A 64 -20.54 -24.52 7.93
C ALA A 64 -20.12 -23.72 6.70
N LEU A 65 -20.64 -24.03 5.52
CA LEU A 65 -20.37 -23.28 4.28
C LEU A 65 -20.90 -21.84 4.37
N SER A 66 -22.11 -21.66 4.91
CA SER A 66 -22.69 -20.33 5.16
C SER A 66 -21.83 -19.53 6.13
N LEU A 67 -21.30 -20.16 7.19
CA LEU A 67 -20.41 -19.54 8.17
C LEU A 67 -19.05 -19.20 7.55
N ILE A 68 -18.45 -20.10 6.78
CA ILE A 68 -17.19 -19.85 6.07
C ILE A 68 -17.35 -18.67 5.10
N TRP A 69 -18.40 -18.67 4.30
CA TRP A 69 -18.71 -17.55 3.40
C TRP A 69 -18.96 -16.25 4.16
N PHE A 70 -19.68 -16.32 5.30
CA PHE A 70 -19.97 -15.15 6.14
C PHE A 70 -18.70 -14.57 6.77
N LEU A 71 -17.83 -15.42 7.31
CA LEU A 71 -16.54 -15.01 7.89
C LEU A 71 -15.61 -14.43 6.81
N TRP A 72 -15.56 -15.04 5.63
CA TRP A 72 -14.81 -14.52 4.50
C TRP A 72 -15.35 -13.15 4.03
N ARG A 73 -16.66 -13.02 3.90
CA ARG A 73 -17.34 -11.76 3.56
C ARG A 73 -17.07 -10.67 4.60
N ARG A 74 -17.14 -11.01 5.88
CA ARG A 74 -16.86 -10.11 7.01
C ARG A 74 -15.41 -9.63 7.00
N TRP A 75 -14.46 -10.55 6.77
CA TRP A 75 -13.03 -10.23 6.67
C TRP A 75 -12.73 -9.31 5.48
N ARG A 76 -13.31 -9.62 4.31
CA ARG A 76 -13.16 -8.82 3.08
C ARG A 76 -13.58 -7.37 3.29
N ASN A 77 -14.62 -7.13 4.08
CA ASN A 77 -15.08 -5.77 4.37
C ASN A 77 -14.13 -5.00 5.29
N SER A 78 -13.41 -5.70 6.19
CA SER A 78 -12.49 -5.07 7.15
C SER A 78 -11.14 -4.71 6.50
N ALA A 79 -10.67 -5.53 5.56
CA ALA A 79 -9.40 -5.31 4.87
C ALA A 79 -9.35 -3.99 4.06
N SER A 80 -10.50 -3.46 3.63
CA SER A 80 -10.56 -2.25 2.80
C SER A 80 -10.58 -0.94 3.60
N GLN A 81 -10.85 -0.97 4.90
CA GLN A 81 -11.15 0.26 5.65
C GLN A 81 -9.88 0.94 6.20
N SER A 82 -8.88 0.16 6.59
CA SER A 82 -7.64 0.70 7.15
C SER A 82 -6.81 1.47 6.12
N THR A 83 -6.75 1.00 4.87
CA THR A 83 -5.96 1.64 3.81
C THR A 83 -6.60 2.95 3.35
N ALA A 84 -7.93 3.00 3.26
CA ALA A 84 -8.67 4.21 2.86
C ALA A 84 -8.48 5.35 3.88
N ASN A 85 -8.57 5.05 5.18
CA ASN A 85 -8.40 6.05 6.23
C ASN A 85 -6.98 6.62 6.24
N LEU A 86 -5.95 5.76 6.18
CA LEU A 86 -4.55 6.20 6.16
C LEU A 86 -4.23 7.08 4.94
N LEU A 87 -4.69 6.70 3.76
CA LEU A 87 -4.51 7.50 2.54
C LEU A 87 -5.21 8.86 2.65
N SER A 88 -6.41 8.89 3.24
CA SER A 88 -7.12 10.15 3.45
C SER A 88 -6.39 11.07 4.43
N GLU A 89 -5.79 10.52 5.49
CA GLU A 89 -5.02 11.29 6.48
C GLU A 89 -3.73 11.85 5.87
N ILE A 90 -2.97 11.02 5.15
CA ILE A 90 -1.74 11.46 4.46
C ILE A 90 -2.06 12.59 3.49
N LYS A 91 -3.11 12.42 2.66
CA LYS A 91 -3.53 13.44 1.70
C LYS A 91 -3.92 14.75 2.37
N LEU A 92 -4.62 14.68 3.50
CA LEU A 92 -5.00 15.87 4.27
C LEU A 92 -3.76 16.61 4.81
N ARG A 93 -2.78 15.87 5.35
CA ARG A 93 -1.51 16.44 5.83
C ARG A 93 -0.73 17.10 4.70
N GLU A 94 -0.58 16.43 3.57
CA GLU A 94 0.11 16.97 2.40
C GLU A 94 -0.55 18.26 1.89
N GLN A 95 -1.89 18.33 1.88
CA GLN A 95 -2.62 19.54 1.52
C GLN A 95 -2.41 20.69 2.51
N ALA A 96 -2.42 20.40 3.81
CA ALA A 96 -2.16 21.39 4.85
C ALA A 96 -0.72 21.95 4.73
N GLU A 97 0.27 21.08 4.55
CA GLU A 97 1.67 21.47 4.35
C GLU A 97 1.86 22.28 3.06
N SER A 98 1.25 21.84 1.94
CA SER A 98 1.33 22.58 0.68
C SER A 98 0.71 23.97 0.79
N THR A 99 -0.41 24.08 1.51
CA THR A 99 -1.09 25.37 1.74
C THR A 99 -0.23 26.29 2.60
N ALA A 100 0.36 25.78 3.69
CA ALA A 100 1.27 26.51 4.55
C ALA A 100 2.52 27.00 3.79
N LYS A 101 3.16 26.12 3.01
CA LYS A 101 4.32 26.48 2.16
C LYS A 101 3.96 27.55 1.13
N LYS A 102 2.79 27.45 0.50
CA LYS A 102 2.32 28.47 -0.45
C LYS A 102 2.04 29.81 0.22
N SER A 103 1.45 29.81 1.42
CA SER A 103 1.22 31.05 2.15
C SER A 103 2.52 31.70 2.61
N GLU A 104 3.49 30.90 3.06
CA GLU A 104 4.82 31.38 3.44
C GLU A 104 5.57 31.97 2.23
N ALA A 105 5.57 31.26 1.10
CA ALA A 105 6.17 31.76 -0.13
C ALA A 105 5.51 33.07 -0.59
N ARG A 106 4.18 33.15 -0.57
CA ARG A 106 3.45 34.37 -0.93
C ARG A 106 3.77 35.53 0.02
N LEU A 107 3.89 35.27 1.32
CA LEU A 107 4.27 36.29 2.30
C LEU A 107 5.70 36.77 2.05
N ARG A 108 6.64 35.86 1.83
CA ARG A 108 8.04 36.18 1.51
C ARG A 108 8.11 37.00 0.23
N ASP A 109 7.47 36.57 -0.85
CA ASP A 109 7.43 37.29 -2.12
C ASP A 109 6.84 38.70 -1.96
N ALA A 110 5.78 38.85 -1.15
CA ALA A 110 5.20 40.15 -0.87
C ALA A 110 6.19 41.06 -0.14
N ILE A 111 6.89 40.56 0.88
CA ILE A 111 7.88 41.31 1.65
C ILE A 111 9.09 41.72 0.79
N GLU A 112 9.57 40.81 -0.08
CA GLU A 112 10.68 41.10 -0.99
C GLU A 112 10.34 42.19 -2.01
N ASN A 113 9.08 42.27 -2.46
CA ASN A 113 8.63 43.27 -3.42
C ASN A 113 8.19 44.60 -2.79
N ILE A 114 8.31 44.78 -1.47
CA ILE A 114 8.03 46.08 -0.83
C ILE A 114 9.07 47.11 -1.34
N PRO A 115 8.63 48.29 -1.83
CA PRO A 115 9.55 49.30 -2.36
C PRO A 115 10.57 49.87 -1.34
N GLY A 116 10.31 49.70 -0.04
CA GLY A 116 11.20 50.11 1.05
C GLY A 116 11.91 48.95 1.75
N GLY A 117 12.91 49.27 2.57
CA GLY A 117 13.56 48.29 3.43
C GLY A 117 12.62 47.75 4.52
N PHE A 118 12.50 46.43 4.62
CA PHE A 118 11.75 45.73 5.66
C PHE A 118 12.70 44.93 6.55
N VAL A 119 12.52 45.03 7.86
CA VAL A 119 13.20 44.20 8.86
C VAL A 119 12.23 43.86 9.98
N LEU A 120 12.19 42.59 10.38
CA LEU A 120 11.46 42.08 11.53
C LEU A 120 12.47 41.64 12.59
N ARG A 121 12.25 42.09 13.82
CA ARG A 121 13.06 41.71 14.99
C ARG A 121 12.22 40.98 16.02
N ASP A 122 12.84 40.10 16.79
CA ASP A 122 12.21 39.42 17.94
C ASP A 122 12.27 40.30 19.21
N ALA A 123 11.85 39.72 20.35
CA ALA A 123 11.86 40.40 21.64
C ALA A 123 13.27 40.72 22.18
N ASP A 124 14.30 40.02 21.68
CA ASP A 124 15.71 40.17 22.05
C ASP A 124 16.49 41.03 21.03
N ASP A 125 15.78 41.80 20.19
CA ASP A 125 16.30 42.68 19.14
C ASP A 125 17.10 41.95 18.03
N ARG A 126 16.90 40.64 17.88
CA ARG A 126 17.54 39.83 16.83
C ARG A 126 16.75 39.89 15.55
N VAL A 127 17.44 39.94 14.41
CA VAL A 127 16.79 40.00 13.09
C VAL A 127 16.24 38.63 12.72
N VAL A 128 14.91 38.54 12.59
CA VAL A 128 14.18 37.32 12.22
C VAL A 128 13.98 37.23 10.70
N LEU A 129 13.71 38.37 10.05
CA LEU A 129 13.45 38.43 8.61
C LEU A 129 13.79 39.83 8.09
N PHE A 130 14.29 39.94 6.85
CA PHE A 130 14.49 41.20 6.16
C PHE A 130 14.38 40.99 4.65
N ASN A 131 14.07 42.04 3.89
CA ASN A 131 14.04 42.00 2.43
C ASN A 131 15.37 42.47 1.80
N GLU A 132 15.55 42.20 0.51
CA GLU A 132 16.73 42.61 -0.23
C GLU A 132 16.94 44.13 -0.21
N ARG A 133 15.85 44.92 -0.29
CA ARG A 133 15.92 46.38 -0.26
C ARG A 133 16.53 46.91 1.04
N TYR A 134 16.23 46.28 2.18
CA TYR A 134 16.85 46.62 3.47
C TYR A 134 18.35 46.31 3.49
N ARG A 135 18.77 45.21 2.87
CA ARG A 135 20.19 44.86 2.71
C ARG A 135 20.93 45.87 1.83
N GLU A 136 20.34 46.27 0.71
CA GLU A 136 20.91 47.26 -0.20
C GLU A 136 21.11 48.62 0.49
N TRP A 137 20.12 49.08 1.26
CA TRP A 137 20.21 50.35 1.98
C TRP A 137 21.23 50.32 3.12
N ASN A 138 21.50 49.15 3.68
CA ASN A 138 22.46 48.93 4.75
C ASN A 138 23.70 48.16 4.24
N ALA A 139 24.15 48.46 3.01
CA ALA A 139 25.23 47.75 2.34
C ALA A 139 26.51 47.65 3.18
N ASP A 140 26.85 48.70 3.93
CA ASP A 140 28.04 48.79 4.78
C ASP A 140 28.07 47.70 5.88
N VAL A 141 26.90 47.27 6.35
CA VAL A 141 26.73 46.25 7.40
C VAL A 141 26.04 44.98 6.90
N ALA A 142 25.82 44.84 5.58
CA ALA A 142 25.14 43.70 4.98
C ALA A 142 25.79 42.34 5.30
N HIS A 143 27.11 42.32 5.52
CA HIS A 143 27.87 41.12 5.90
C HIS A 143 27.55 40.63 7.34
N LEU A 144 26.99 41.50 8.18
CA LEU A 144 26.53 41.20 9.54
C LEU A 144 25.03 40.86 9.60
N LEU A 145 24.28 41.18 8.53
CA LEU A 145 22.85 40.90 8.42
C LEU A 145 22.61 39.42 8.06
N LYS A 146 22.49 38.59 9.10
CA LYS A 146 22.05 37.20 9.00
C LYS A 146 20.79 37.01 9.83
N PRO A 147 19.74 36.36 9.30
CA PRO A 147 18.60 35.95 10.11
C PRO A 147 19.10 35.07 11.26
N GLY A 148 18.74 35.39 12.50
CA GLY A 148 19.13 34.65 13.68
C GLY A 148 17.98 34.61 14.67
N VAL A 149 17.49 33.39 14.93
CA VAL A 149 16.59 33.05 16.05
C VAL A 149 17.49 32.64 17.22
#